data_AF-A0A6F8YE16-F1
#
_entry.id   AF-A0A6F8YE16-F1
#
_cell.length_a   1.000
_cell.length_b   1.000
_cell.length_c   1.000
_cell.angle_alpha   90.00
_cell.angle_beta   90.00
_cell.angle_gamma   90.00
#
_symmetry.space_group_name_H-M   'P 1'
#
loop_
_entity.id
_entity.type
_entity.pdbx_description
1 polymer ?
#
loop_
_entity_poly.entity_id
_entity_poly.type
_entity_poly.pdbx_seq_one_letter_code
_entity_poly.pdbx_strand_id
1 'polypeptide(L)'
;MLGPRTAGLAAASVCLYWSGMAANDWADRDLDAAERPERPIPSGRITPPQALGVAAGLSAAGVALAALAGGRRALAVALPLAGAVWAYDLKAKNTPAGPAVMAACRGLDVLLGASPGQVVRAVPAALTVAAHTYTVTALSRREVSGADRALPAATLAGTAAVAISAGLPAARNGRGSAAWLAPLAPAPAADSSRAGRFAPGPGLSRPRGLAGWLAPAPAPAAGSGRAGRFAPGPGRGLAAAVPGVLAAWYAAGYGAAQARVAADPTAAKVRAAVGAGITGLPPLQGALAASAGAPAAGVAVAAIAPLARRLARLVSPT
;
A
#
# COMPACT_ATOMS: atom_id res chain seq x y z
N MET A 1 -5.56 20.31 5.53
CA MET A 1 -4.24 19.96 6.10
C MET A 1 -4.36 18.65 6.85
N LEU A 2 -3.37 17.75 6.72
CA LEU A 2 -3.32 16.50 7.51
C LEU A 2 -3.11 16.88 8.98
N GLY A 3 -3.92 16.36 9.89
CA GLY A 3 -3.78 16.66 11.31
C GLY A 3 -2.47 16.07 11.87
N PRO A 4 -1.94 16.59 12.99
CA PRO A 4 -0.71 16.06 13.61
C PRO A 4 -0.83 14.57 13.96
N ARG A 5 -2.03 14.11 14.32
CA ARG A 5 -2.32 12.68 14.54
C ARG A 5 -2.18 11.84 13.27
N THR A 6 -2.62 12.37 12.13
CA THR A 6 -2.48 11.74 10.82
C THR A 6 -1.02 11.61 10.42
N ALA A 7 -0.24 12.67 10.62
CA ALA A 7 1.20 12.62 10.40
C ALA A 7 1.88 11.58 11.31
N GLY A 8 1.51 11.54 12.60
CA GLY A 8 2.07 10.56 13.54
C GLY A 8 1.74 9.10 13.21
N LEU A 9 0.50 8.81 12.80
CA LEU A 9 0.11 7.46 12.37
C LEU A 9 0.73 7.06 11.03
N ALA A 10 0.89 8.00 10.10
CA ALA A 10 1.64 7.76 8.87
C ALA A 10 3.13 7.48 9.16
N ALA A 11 3.76 8.23 10.08
CA ALA A 11 5.13 7.97 10.50
C ALA A 11 5.26 6.60 11.18
N ALA A 12 4.28 6.21 12.02
CA ALA A 12 4.24 4.88 12.63
C ALA A 12 4.20 3.77 11.56
N SER A 13 3.33 3.89 10.56
CA SER A 13 3.24 2.96 9.43
C SER A 13 4.55 2.87 8.64
N VAL A 14 5.21 4.01 8.34
CA VAL A 14 6.52 4.03 7.66
C VAL A 14 7.59 3.33 8.49
N CYS A 15 7.66 3.59 9.80
CA CYS A 15 8.60 2.92 10.69
C CYS A 15 8.38 1.40 10.72
N LEU A 16 7.12 0.93 10.82
CA LEU A 16 6.81 -0.51 10.80
C LEU A 16 7.10 -1.15 9.45
N TYR A 17 6.87 -0.44 8.35
CA TYR A 17 7.23 -0.90 7.01
C TYR A 17 8.75 -1.07 6.85
N TRP A 18 9.54 -0.06 7.24
CA TRP A 18 11.01 -0.14 7.20
C TRP A 18 11.57 -1.15 8.20
N SER A 19 10.92 -1.33 9.34
CA SER A 19 11.24 -2.41 10.27
C SER A 19 11.12 -3.78 9.59
N GLY A 20 10.04 -4.02 8.85
CA GLY A 20 9.85 -5.27 8.11
C GLY A 20 10.90 -5.47 7.01
N MET A 21 11.25 -4.40 6.27
CA MET A 21 12.34 -4.47 5.28
C MET A 21 13.67 -4.87 5.92
N ALA A 22 14.04 -4.27 7.06
CA ALA A 22 15.27 -4.60 7.77
C ALA A 22 15.22 -6.00 8.41
N ALA A 23 14.07 -6.40 8.98
CA ALA A 23 13.88 -7.73 9.54
C ALA A 23 13.95 -8.81 8.47
N ASN A 24 13.40 -8.57 7.28
CA ASN A 24 13.49 -9.47 6.15
C ASN A 24 14.95 -9.66 5.69
N ASP A 25 15.71 -8.57 5.50
CA ASP A 25 17.13 -8.65 5.13
C ASP A 25 17.93 -9.43 6.18
N TRP A 26 17.67 -9.19 7.48
CA TRP A 26 18.31 -9.93 8.56
C TRP A 26 17.94 -11.43 8.56
N ALA A 27 16.67 -11.77 8.34
CA ALA A 27 16.18 -13.14 8.32
C ALA A 27 16.69 -13.93 7.11
N ASP A 28 16.80 -13.29 5.94
CA ASP A 28 17.23 -13.92 4.68
C ASP A 28 18.74 -13.92 4.47
N ARG A 29 19.54 -13.36 5.40
CA ARG A 29 20.99 -13.15 5.22
C ARG A 29 21.78 -14.36 4.70
N ASP A 30 21.44 -15.58 5.12
CA ASP A 30 22.16 -16.80 4.71
C ASP A 30 21.75 -17.24 3.29
N LEU A 31 20.47 -17.08 2.96
CA LEU A 31 19.94 -17.29 1.60
C LEU A 31 20.51 -16.23 0.63
N ASP A 32 20.49 -14.97 1.06
CA ASP A 32 21.04 -13.84 0.31
C ASP A 32 22.55 -13.99 0.09
N ALA A 33 23.29 -14.61 1.01
CA ALA A 33 24.71 -14.89 0.81
C ALA A 33 24.95 -15.89 -0.33
N ALA A 34 24.02 -16.84 -0.55
CA ALA A 34 24.12 -17.83 -1.62
C ALA A 34 23.61 -17.29 -2.96
N GLU A 35 22.49 -16.56 -2.96
CA GLU A 35 21.81 -16.15 -4.19
C GLU A 35 22.17 -14.73 -4.65
N ARG A 36 22.54 -13.84 -3.71
CA ARG A 36 22.62 -12.38 -3.91
C ARG A 36 23.73 -11.73 -3.04
N PRO A 37 25.01 -12.13 -3.23
CA PRO A 37 26.11 -11.72 -2.36
C PRO A 37 26.35 -10.20 -2.33
N GLU A 38 25.82 -9.45 -3.29
CA GLU A 38 25.87 -8.00 -3.35
C GLU A 38 24.99 -7.29 -2.28
N ARG A 39 24.05 -7.99 -1.63
CA ARG A 39 23.15 -7.38 -0.63
C ARG A 39 23.90 -6.84 0.59
N PRO A 40 23.35 -5.84 1.32
CA PRO A 40 24.07 -5.12 2.37
C PRO A 40 24.69 -5.99 3.47
N ILE A 41 24.01 -7.07 3.89
CA ILE A 41 24.50 -7.96 4.95
C ILE A 41 25.58 -8.92 4.41
N PRO A 42 25.35 -9.72 3.34
CA PRO A 42 26.40 -10.59 2.79
C PRO A 42 27.65 -9.87 2.30
N SER A 43 27.49 -8.66 1.75
CA SER A 43 28.62 -7.81 1.30
C SER A 43 29.41 -7.17 2.45
N GLY A 44 28.99 -7.34 3.70
CA GLY A 44 29.66 -6.77 4.88
C GLY A 44 29.45 -5.27 5.09
N ARG A 45 28.62 -4.60 4.27
CA ARG A 45 28.31 -3.17 4.43
C ARG A 45 27.52 -2.88 5.70
N ILE A 46 26.73 -3.84 6.17
CA ILE A 46 25.97 -3.80 7.43
C ILE A 46 26.14 -5.15 8.13
N THR A 47 26.46 -5.17 9.42
CA THR A 47 26.55 -6.42 10.18
C THR A 47 25.17 -6.97 10.53
N PRO A 48 24.99 -8.29 10.70
CA PRO A 48 23.69 -8.85 11.10
C PRO A 48 23.13 -8.23 12.40
N PRO A 49 23.92 -8.00 13.48
CA PRO A 49 23.41 -7.32 14.68
C PRO A 49 22.94 -5.89 14.41
N GLN A 50 23.59 -5.14 13.51
CA GLN A 50 23.16 -3.79 13.14
C GLN A 50 21.80 -3.83 12.43
N ALA A 51 21.61 -4.75 11.46
CA ALA A 51 20.34 -4.90 10.76
C ALA A 51 19.20 -5.27 11.73
N LEU A 52 19.45 -6.20 12.65
CA LEU A 52 18.50 -6.56 13.70
C LEU A 52 18.17 -5.38 14.63
N GLY A 53 19.19 -4.61 15.03
CA GLY A 53 19.02 -3.41 15.85
C GLY A 53 18.17 -2.34 15.16
N VAL A 54 18.38 -2.11 13.85
CA VAL A 54 17.55 -1.21 13.04
C VAL A 54 16.11 -1.71 12.97
N ALA A 55 15.90 -3.00 12.71
CA ALA A 55 14.57 -3.59 12.68
C ALA A 55 13.85 -3.43 14.03
N ALA A 56 14.48 -3.83 15.14
CA ALA A 56 13.91 -3.71 16.48
C ALA A 56 13.65 -2.24 16.88
N GLY A 57 14.58 -1.34 16.57
CA GLY A 57 14.46 0.09 16.86
C GLY A 57 13.30 0.74 16.09
N LEU A 58 13.17 0.44 14.79
CA LEU A 58 12.06 0.93 13.96
C LEU A 58 10.71 0.32 14.38
N SER A 59 10.68 -0.95 14.77
CA SER A 59 9.50 -1.59 15.38
C SER A 59 9.06 -0.83 16.64
N ALA A 60 9.98 -0.59 17.58
CA ALA A 60 9.70 0.13 18.81
C ALA A 60 9.26 1.58 18.55
N ALA A 61 9.93 2.28 17.64
CA ALA A 61 9.56 3.64 17.24
C ALA A 61 8.16 3.68 16.61
N GLY A 62 7.83 2.74 15.72
CA GLY A 62 6.51 2.66 15.11
C GLY A 62 5.40 2.44 16.13
N VAL A 63 5.59 1.51 17.06
CA VAL A 63 4.64 1.24 18.16
C VAL A 63 4.50 2.46 19.09
N ALA A 64 5.62 3.12 19.43
CA ALA A 64 5.61 4.32 20.27
C ALA A 64 4.89 5.49 19.59
N LEU A 65 5.17 5.74 18.31
CA LEU A 65 4.49 6.77 17.51
C LEU A 65 2.98 6.50 17.43
N ALA A 66 2.58 5.24 17.24
CA ALA A 66 1.17 4.86 17.24
C ALA A 66 0.50 5.16 18.60
N ALA A 67 1.17 4.83 19.71
CA ALA A 67 0.68 5.13 21.05
C ALA A 67 0.56 6.64 21.31
N LEU A 68 1.56 7.42 20.92
CA LEU A 68 1.59 8.87 21.12
C LEU A 68 0.56 9.60 20.24
N ALA A 69 0.39 9.18 18.99
CA ALA A 69 -0.52 9.85 18.04
C ALA A 69 -1.99 9.40 18.19
N GLY A 70 -2.23 8.12 18.47
CA GLY A 70 -3.56 7.51 18.44
C GLY A 70 -4.00 6.83 19.76
N GLY A 71 -3.16 6.84 20.80
CA GLY A 71 -3.48 6.30 22.11
C GLY A 71 -3.65 4.78 22.14
N ARG A 72 -4.39 4.29 23.15
CA ARG A 72 -4.60 2.84 23.38
C ARG A 72 -5.22 2.11 22.19
N ARG A 73 -6.08 2.79 21.41
CA ARG A 73 -6.74 2.19 20.24
C ARG A 73 -5.77 1.94 19.09
N ALA A 74 -4.89 2.91 18.79
CA ALA A 74 -3.85 2.73 17.78
C ALA A 74 -2.81 1.70 18.23
N LEU A 75 -2.45 1.71 19.52
CA LEU A 75 -1.55 0.71 20.10
C LEU A 75 -2.11 -0.72 19.96
N ALA A 76 -3.41 -0.91 20.17
CA ALA A 76 -4.09 -2.20 20.00
C ALA A 76 -4.05 -2.75 18.57
N VAL A 77 -3.81 -1.90 17.56
CA VAL A 77 -3.62 -2.30 16.16
C VAL A 77 -2.14 -2.44 15.82
N ALA A 78 -1.30 -1.52 16.30
CA ALA A 78 0.14 -1.50 16.05
C ALA A 78 0.87 -2.73 16.60
N LEU A 79 0.47 -3.24 17.77
CA LEU A 79 1.08 -4.43 18.37
C LEU A 79 0.83 -5.70 17.54
N PRO A 80 -0.41 -6.05 17.16
CA PRO A 80 -0.66 -7.13 16.21
C PRO A 80 0.03 -6.92 14.86
N LEU A 81 0.09 -5.69 14.36
CA LEU A 81 0.79 -5.38 13.11
C LEU A 81 2.28 -5.69 13.20
N ALA A 82 2.97 -5.18 14.22
CA ALA A 82 4.38 -5.48 14.46
C ALA A 82 4.60 -6.99 14.62
N GLY A 83 3.74 -7.68 15.39
CA GLY A 83 3.79 -9.14 15.53
C GLY A 83 3.63 -9.87 14.20
N ALA A 84 2.70 -9.44 13.34
CA ALA A 84 2.47 -10.03 12.02
C ALA A 84 3.66 -9.82 11.07
N VAL A 85 4.30 -8.64 11.12
CA VAL A 85 5.52 -8.34 10.34
C VAL A 85 6.63 -9.32 10.70
N TRP A 86 6.96 -9.43 11.99
CA TRP A 86 7.98 -10.39 12.45
C TRP A 86 7.59 -11.84 12.17
N ALA A 87 6.32 -12.22 12.36
CA ALA A 87 5.85 -13.56 12.06
C ALA A 87 5.99 -13.91 10.57
N TYR A 88 5.77 -12.93 9.68
CA TYR A 88 5.99 -13.10 8.24
C TYR A 88 7.46 -13.32 7.93
N ASP A 89 8.33 -12.41 8.38
CA ASP A 89 9.75 -12.39 8.04
C ASP A 89 10.51 -13.59 8.58
N LEU A 90 10.18 -14.04 9.80
CA LEU A 90 10.87 -15.15 10.47
C LEU A 90 10.36 -16.53 10.04
N LYS A 91 9.11 -16.65 9.59
CA LYS A 91 8.50 -17.97 9.37
C LYS A 91 7.50 -18.02 8.23
N ALA A 92 6.49 -17.15 8.22
CA ALA A 92 5.30 -17.41 7.40
C ALA A 92 5.57 -17.31 5.89
N LYS A 93 6.51 -16.46 5.45
CA LYS A 93 6.79 -16.21 4.03
C LYS A 93 7.09 -17.47 3.21
N ASN A 94 7.76 -18.45 3.82
CA ASN A 94 8.11 -19.73 3.19
C ASN A 94 7.08 -20.85 3.39
N THR A 95 5.95 -20.56 4.05
CA THR A 95 4.89 -21.54 4.35
C THR A 95 3.62 -21.25 3.54
N PRO A 96 2.67 -22.20 3.43
CA PRO A 96 1.36 -21.93 2.83
C PRO A 96 0.58 -20.76 3.47
N ALA A 97 0.89 -20.40 4.72
CA ALA A 97 0.28 -19.29 5.42
C ALA A 97 0.80 -17.90 4.97
N GLY A 98 1.89 -17.83 4.19
CA GLY A 98 2.53 -16.58 3.76
C GLY A 98 1.57 -15.52 3.19
N PRO A 99 0.70 -15.85 2.21
CA PRO A 99 -0.29 -14.91 1.68
C PRO A 99 -1.26 -14.37 2.74
N ALA A 100 -1.69 -15.21 3.70
CA ALA A 100 -2.61 -14.79 4.76
C ALA A 100 -1.94 -13.82 5.74
N VAL A 101 -0.70 -14.10 6.15
CA VAL A 101 0.04 -13.22 7.07
C VAL A 101 0.38 -11.89 6.40
N MET A 102 0.81 -11.90 5.14
CA MET A 102 1.06 -10.66 4.38
C MET A 102 -0.22 -9.83 4.21
N ALA A 103 -1.35 -10.48 3.92
CA ALA A 103 -2.66 -9.83 3.87
C ALA A 103 -3.06 -9.22 5.22
N ALA A 104 -2.78 -9.91 6.33
CA ALA A 104 -3.01 -9.38 7.68
C ALA A 104 -2.15 -8.15 7.96
N CYS A 105 -0.86 -8.15 7.59
CA CYS A 105 0.01 -6.97 7.70
C CYS A 105 -0.60 -5.77 6.97
N ARG A 106 -1.04 -5.94 5.72
CA ARG A 106 -1.61 -4.84 4.93
C ARG A 106 -2.97 -4.36 5.44
N GLY A 107 -3.83 -5.28 5.90
CA GLY A 107 -5.11 -4.91 6.51
C GLY A 107 -4.92 -4.14 7.82
N LEU A 108 -4.05 -4.63 8.70
CA LEU A 108 -3.75 -3.99 9.98
C LEU A 108 -3.08 -2.62 9.80
N ASP A 109 -2.26 -2.45 8.77
CA ASP A 109 -1.66 -1.15 8.45
C ASP A 109 -2.69 -0.12 7.98
N VAL A 110 -3.69 -0.53 7.19
CA VAL A 110 -4.85 0.34 6.86
C VAL A 110 -5.62 0.72 8.13
N LEU A 111 -5.82 -0.22 9.06
CA LEU A 111 -6.49 0.06 10.34
C LEU A 111 -5.66 0.97 11.25
N LEU A 112 -4.33 0.86 11.24
CA LEU A 112 -3.43 1.74 11.98
C LEU A 112 -3.54 3.18 11.47
N GLY A 113 -3.68 3.34 10.15
CA GLY A 113 -3.97 4.60 9.51
C GLY A 113 -5.33 5.19 9.89
N ALA A 114 -6.28 4.45 10.44
CA ALA A 114 -7.59 5.00 10.76
C ALA A 114 -7.56 5.96 11.96
N SER A 115 -8.28 7.09 11.88
CA SER A 115 -8.54 7.96 13.04
C SER A 115 -9.03 7.17 14.26
N PRO A 116 -8.62 7.53 15.49
CA PRO A 116 -9.26 7.03 16.70
C PRO A 116 -10.78 7.24 16.65
N GLY A 117 -11.54 6.15 16.78
CA GLY A 117 -13.01 6.17 16.67
C GLY A 117 -13.58 5.90 15.27
N GLN A 118 -12.73 5.74 14.25
CA GLN A 118 -13.14 5.38 12.88
C GLN A 118 -12.65 3.98 12.45
N VAL A 119 -11.95 3.25 13.32
CA VAL A 119 -11.41 1.90 13.02
C VAL A 119 -12.49 0.98 12.42
N VAL A 120 -13.68 0.93 13.02
CA VAL A 120 -14.80 0.12 12.52
C VAL A 120 -15.23 0.53 11.11
N ARG A 121 -15.19 1.83 10.79
CA ARG A 121 -15.51 2.34 9.45
C ARG A 121 -14.42 2.02 8.43
N ALA A 122 -13.19 1.81 8.88
CA ALA A 122 -12.06 1.44 8.04
C ALA A 122 -11.96 -0.08 7.79
N VAL A 123 -12.69 -0.91 8.55
CA VAL A 123 -12.67 -2.38 8.39
C VAL A 123 -12.97 -2.82 6.96
N PRO A 124 -14.01 -2.32 6.26
CA PRO A 124 -14.23 -2.71 4.86
C PRO A 124 -13.02 -2.41 3.98
N ALA A 125 -12.45 -1.21 4.05
CA ALA A 125 -11.27 -0.84 3.27
C ALA A 125 -10.04 -1.70 3.62
N ALA A 126 -9.83 -2.00 4.90
CA ALA A 126 -8.76 -2.88 5.37
C ALA A 126 -8.92 -4.31 4.83
N LEU A 127 -10.14 -4.84 4.83
CA LEU A 127 -10.45 -6.16 4.27
C LEU A 127 -10.28 -6.16 2.74
N THR A 128 -10.69 -5.11 2.03
CA THR A 128 -10.49 -4.98 0.59
C THR A 128 -9.01 -4.98 0.23
N VAL A 129 -8.18 -4.22 0.96
CA VAL A 129 -6.72 -4.17 0.76
C VAL A 129 -6.06 -5.50 1.14
N ALA A 130 -6.49 -6.14 2.23
CA ALA A 130 -6.02 -7.46 2.63
C ALA A 130 -6.36 -8.52 1.58
N ALA A 131 -7.59 -8.53 1.04
CA ALA A 131 -8.02 -9.45 0.00
C ALA A 131 -7.22 -9.26 -1.30
N HIS A 132 -6.99 -8.02 -1.74
CA HIS A 132 -6.09 -7.74 -2.86
C HIS A 132 -4.67 -8.24 -2.60
N THR A 133 -4.14 -7.97 -1.41
CA THR A 133 -2.80 -8.43 -1.03
C THR A 133 -2.72 -9.95 -1.07
N TYR A 134 -3.73 -10.64 -0.56
CA TYR A 134 -3.81 -12.09 -0.60
C TYR A 134 -3.78 -12.62 -2.03
N THR A 135 -4.58 -12.06 -2.95
CA THR A 135 -4.62 -12.54 -4.34
C THR A 135 -3.28 -12.36 -5.05
N VAL A 136 -2.62 -11.20 -4.86
CA VAL A 136 -1.30 -10.93 -5.43
C VAL A 136 -0.23 -11.85 -4.83
N THR A 137 -0.18 -11.99 -3.50
CA THR A 137 0.82 -12.83 -2.82
C THR A 137 0.60 -14.33 -3.06
N ALA A 138 -0.65 -14.78 -3.22
CA ALA A 138 -0.92 -16.16 -3.59
C ALA A 138 -0.46 -16.46 -5.03
N LEU A 139 -0.69 -15.52 -5.95
CA LEU A 139 -0.29 -15.66 -7.35
C LEU A 139 1.24 -15.57 -7.54
N SER A 140 1.93 -14.71 -6.76
CA SER A 140 3.39 -14.51 -6.87
C SER A 140 4.21 -15.76 -6.55
N ARG A 141 3.67 -16.67 -5.73
CA ARG A 141 4.31 -17.97 -5.44
C ARG A 141 4.45 -18.88 -6.65
N ARG A 142 3.76 -18.57 -7.76
CA ARG A 142 3.75 -19.34 -9.00
C ARG A 142 4.54 -18.69 -10.13
N GLU A 143 5.34 -17.67 -9.82
CA GLU A 143 6.13 -16.92 -10.82
C GLU A 143 7.29 -17.71 -11.44
N VAL A 144 7.76 -18.77 -10.78
CA VAL A 144 8.83 -19.64 -11.27
C VAL A 144 8.27 -20.87 -11.99
N SER A 145 7.33 -21.57 -11.35
CA SER A 145 6.80 -22.86 -11.83
C SER A 145 5.62 -22.75 -12.79
N GLY A 146 4.98 -21.57 -12.91
CA GLY A 146 3.61 -21.48 -13.44
C GLY A 146 2.57 -21.94 -12.41
N ALA A 147 1.29 -21.85 -12.77
CA ALA A 147 0.16 -22.11 -11.87
C ALA A 147 -0.80 -23.20 -12.41
N ASP A 148 -1.50 -23.89 -11.52
CA ASP A 148 -2.66 -24.70 -11.91
C ASP A 148 -3.86 -23.78 -12.16
N ARG A 149 -4.74 -24.11 -13.11
CA ARG A 149 -5.87 -23.25 -13.53
C ARG A 149 -6.81 -22.83 -12.39
N ALA A 150 -6.89 -23.61 -11.31
CA ALA A 150 -7.74 -23.30 -10.15
C ALA A 150 -7.32 -22.02 -9.42
N LEU A 151 -6.01 -21.79 -9.24
CA LEU A 151 -5.51 -20.63 -8.49
C LEU A 151 -5.75 -19.29 -9.20
N PRO A 152 -5.43 -19.13 -10.51
CA PRO A 152 -5.77 -17.94 -11.27
C PRO A 152 -7.28 -17.67 -11.31
N ALA A 153 -8.12 -18.70 -11.43
CA ALA A 153 -9.57 -18.54 -11.40
C ALA A 153 -10.06 -18.04 -10.03
N ALA A 154 -9.58 -18.63 -8.93
CA ALA A 154 -9.92 -18.19 -7.58
C ALA A 154 -9.45 -16.76 -7.30
N THR A 155 -8.22 -16.41 -7.70
CA THR A 155 -7.68 -15.05 -7.50
C THR A 155 -8.37 -14.02 -8.40
N LEU A 156 -8.83 -14.39 -9.60
CA LEU A 156 -9.65 -13.53 -10.47
C LEU A 156 -11.02 -13.25 -9.83
N ALA A 157 -11.68 -14.28 -9.29
CA ALA A 157 -12.94 -14.11 -8.55
C ALA A 157 -12.75 -13.20 -7.32
N GLY A 158 -11.65 -13.38 -6.59
CA GLY A 158 -11.26 -12.50 -5.49
C GLY A 158 -11.05 -11.05 -5.94
N THR A 159 -10.37 -10.82 -7.07
CA THR A 159 -10.17 -9.48 -7.66
C THR A 159 -11.49 -8.83 -8.07
N ALA A 160 -12.44 -9.59 -8.63
CA ALA A 160 -13.76 -9.08 -8.94
C ALA A 160 -14.51 -8.65 -7.67
N ALA A 161 -14.48 -9.47 -6.61
CA ALA A 161 -15.08 -9.11 -5.32
C ALA A 161 -14.43 -7.86 -4.70
N VAL A 162 -13.11 -7.73 -4.78
CA VAL A 162 -12.36 -6.54 -4.36
C VAL A 162 -12.80 -5.30 -5.13
N ALA A 163 -12.93 -5.40 -6.46
CA ALA A 163 -13.35 -4.28 -7.29
C ALA A 163 -14.78 -3.83 -6.98
N ILE A 164 -15.72 -4.78 -6.82
CA ILE A 164 -17.09 -4.49 -6.41
C ILE A 164 -17.10 -3.80 -5.05
N SER A 165 -16.39 -4.36 -4.06
CA SER A 165 -16.29 -3.80 -2.71
C SER A 165 -15.74 -2.36 -2.71
N ALA A 166 -14.75 -2.06 -3.54
CA ALA A 166 -14.15 -0.72 -3.63
C ALA A 166 -15.03 0.29 -4.39
N GLY A 167 -15.84 -0.18 -5.34
CA GLY A 167 -16.74 0.66 -6.15
C GLY A 167 -18.06 1.00 -5.47
N LEU A 168 -18.47 0.24 -4.45
CA LEU A 168 -19.70 0.50 -3.70
C LEU A 168 -19.57 1.79 -2.87
N PRO A 169 -20.60 2.66 -2.84
CA PRO A 169 -20.61 3.81 -1.95
C PRO A 169 -20.55 3.35 -0.49
N ALA A 170 -19.65 3.93 0.32
CA ALA A 170 -19.68 3.67 1.76
C ALA A 170 -21.02 4.17 2.32
N ALA A 171 -21.71 3.34 3.13
CA ALA A 171 -22.98 3.71 3.74
C ALA A 171 -22.84 5.07 4.45
N ARG A 172 -23.55 6.08 3.93
CA ARG A 172 -23.38 7.49 4.28
C ARG A 172 -23.93 7.82 5.66
N ASN A 173 -23.22 7.45 6.73
CA ASN A 173 -23.51 7.93 8.08
C ASN A 173 -22.37 8.84 8.60
N GLY A 174 -22.37 10.10 8.15
CA GLY A 174 -21.58 11.20 8.74
C GLY A 174 -20.29 11.58 8.01
N ARG A 175 -20.02 12.89 7.96
CA ARG A 175 -18.88 13.55 7.31
C ARG A 175 -17.57 13.15 8.02
N GLY A 176 -16.81 12.23 7.45
CA GLY A 176 -15.46 11.87 7.90
C GLY A 176 -14.43 12.18 6.80
N SER A 177 -13.38 12.92 7.14
CA SER A 177 -12.30 13.24 6.21
C SER A 177 -11.43 12.00 5.93
N ALA A 178 -11.29 11.61 4.66
CA ALA A 178 -10.45 10.50 4.20
C ALA A 178 -8.94 10.87 4.14
N ALA A 179 -8.44 11.48 5.22
CA ALA A 179 -7.04 11.89 5.36
C ALA A 179 -6.08 10.70 5.61
N TRP A 180 -6.57 9.46 5.59
CA TRP A 180 -5.94 8.29 6.19
C TRP A 180 -5.40 7.26 5.18
N LEU A 181 -5.57 7.52 3.89
CA LEU A 181 -4.98 6.72 2.80
C LEU A 181 -3.75 7.45 2.27
N ALA A 182 -2.74 7.61 3.13
CA ALA A 182 -1.40 7.95 2.66
C ALA A 182 -0.95 6.86 1.65
N PRO A 183 -0.12 7.19 0.65
CA PRO A 183 0.30 6.22 -0.35
C PRO A 183 1.05 5.10 0.38
N LEU A 184 0.48 3.90 0.41
CA LEU A 184 1.27 2.72 0.71
C LEU A 184 2.32 2.66 -0.38
N ALA A 185 3.58 2.85 -0.02
CA ALA A 185 4.68 2.65 -0.96
C ALA A 185 4.47 1.28 -1.62
N PRO A 186 4.51 1.20 -2.97
CA PRO A 186 4.42 -0.08 -3.63
C PRO A 186 5.49 -0.99 -3.01
N ALA A 187 5.10 -2.19 -2.61
CA ALA A 187 6.11 -3.21 -2.31
C ALA A 187 7.03 -3.26 -3.53
N PRO A 188 8.36 -3.15 -3.36
CA PRO A 188 9.22 -3.57 -4.44
C PRO A 188 8.83 -5.03 -4.73
N ALA A 189 8.35 -5.28 -5.95
CA ALA A 189 8.59 -6.60 -6.50
C ALA A 189 10.09 -6.81 -6.29
N ALA A 190 10.48 -7.92 -5.66
CA ALA A 190 11.83 -8.39 -5.79
C ALA A 190 12.03 -8.67 -7.28
N ASP A 191 12.39 -7.64 -8.05
CA ASP A 191 12.90 -7.79 -9.40
C ASP A 191 14.26 -8.45 -9.22
N SER A 192 14.25 -9.76 -9.42
CA SER A 192 15.36 -10.68 -9.32
C SER A 192 16.35 -10.55 -10.49
N SER A 193 16.33 -9.45 -11.26
CA SER A 193 17.08 -9.42 -12.51
C SER A 193 18.01 -8.24 -12.80
N ARG A 194 18.02 -7.10 -12.07
CA ARG A 194 18.85 -5.96 -12.57
C ARG A 194 19.28 -4.84 -11.62
N ALA A 195 19.70 -5.14 -10.39
CA ALA A 195 20.40 -4.16 -9.53
C ALA A 195 21.93 -4.24 -9.64
N GLY A 196 22.45 -4.43 -10.85
CA GLY A 196 23.88 -4.37 -11.15
C GLY A 196 24.19 -3.10 -11.93
N ARG A 197 24.81 -2.13 -11.23
CA ARG A 197 25.48 -0.89 -11.70
C ARG A 197 24.85 0.36 -11.14
N PHE A 198 25.42 0.88 -10.05
CA PHE A 198 25.78 2.28 -9.92
C PHE A 198 26.87 2.42 -8.84
N ALA A 199 28.08 2.77 -9.27
CA ALA A 199 29.19 3.18 -8.42
C ALA A 199 29.14 4.72 -8.20
N PRO A 200 29.78 5.25 -7.14
CA PRO A 200 29.57 6.63 -6.70
C PRO A 200 30.53 7.63 -7.39
N GLY A 201 30.08 8.88 -7.51
CA GLY A 201 30.91 10.03 -7.89
C GLY A 201 30.39 11.34 -7.27
N PRO A 202 31.26 12.33 -7.00
CA PRO A 202 31.05 13.32 -5.95
C PRO A 202 30.56 14.70 -6.45
N GLY A 203 30.10 15.54 -5.50
CA GLY A 203 30.29 16.99 -5.57
C GLY A 203 29.10 17.87 -5.97
N LEU A 204 28.64 18.64 -4.96
CA LEU A 204 28.24 20.06 -4.97
C LEU A 204 27.38 20.61 -6.13
N SER A 205 26.22 21.17 -5.76
CA SER A 205 25.79 22.55 -6.09
C SER A 205 24.46 22.89 -5.40
N ARG A 206 24.44 23.97 -4.60
CA ARG A 206 23.21 24.64 -4.12
C ARG A 206 22.53 25.39 -5.29
N PRO A 207 21.19 25.60 -5.23
CA PRO A 207 20.68 26.97 -5.07
C PRO A 207 19.51 27.05 -4.06
N ARG A 208 19.49 28.01 -3.14
CA ARG A 208 18.88 29.36 -3.23
C ARG A 208 17.39 29.37 -3.62
N GLY A 209 16.53 29.78 -2.66
CA GLY A 209 15.13 30.15 -2.94
C GLY A 209 14.11 29.84 -1.82
N LEU A 210 14.42 30.12 -0.55
CA LEU A 210 13.44 30.05 0.55
C LEU A 210 12.95 31.46 0.91
N ALA A 211 11.89 31.92 0.24
CA ALA A 211 11.00 32.99 0.72
C ALA A 211 9.84 33.12 -0.27
N GLY A 212 8.61 32.83 0.16
CA GLY A 212 7.43 33.08 -0.69
C GLY A 212 6.11 32.43 -0.29
N TRP A 213 6.07 31.52 0.69
CA TRP A 213 4.84 30.75 0.98
C TRP A 213 4.28 30.93 2.40
N LEU A 214 4.38 32.14 2.94
CA LEU A 214 3.72 32.53 4.19
C LEU A 214 2.78 33.72 3.95
N ALA A 215 1.59 33.45 3.42
CA ALA A 215 0.44 34.33 3.57
C ALA A 215 -0.85 33.49 3.60
N PRO A 216 -1.64 33.51 4.69
CA PRO A 216 -2.94 32.85 4.75
C PRO A 216 -4.01 33.69 4.03
N ALA A 217 -4.78 33.08 3.12
CA ALA A 217 -5.99 33.67 2.55
C ALA A 217 -7.18 33.53 3.53
N PRO A 218 -8.14 34.50 3.55
CA PRO A 218 -9.17 34.58 4.58
C PRO A 218 -10.25 33.51 4.44
N ALA A 219 -10.78 33.05 5.58
CA ALA A 219 -11.85 32.07 5.69
C ALA A 219 -13.22 32.65 5.29
N PRO A 220 -14.11 31.90 4.60
CA PRO A 220 -15.46 32.37 4.35
C PRO A 220 -16.33 32.24 5.61
N ALA A 221 -17.10 33.29 5.87
CA ALA A 221 -18.02 33.44 6.99
C ALA A 221 -19.13 32.38 7.01
N ALA A 222 -19.52 31.99 8.22
CA ALA A 222 -20.61 31.05 8.48
C ALA A 222 -21.97 31.68 8.14
N GLY A 223 -22.64 31.15 7.11
CA GLY A 223 -24.04 31.44 6.80
C GLY A 223 -24.94 30.30 7.27
N SER A 224 -25.83 30.58 8.23
CA SER A 224 -26.94 29.72 8.63
C SER A 224 -27.97 29.61 7.50
N GLY A 225 -28.18 28.41 6.95
CA GLY A 225 -29.07 28.18 5.81
C GLY A 225 -29.89 26.89 5.94
N ARG A 226 -31.21 27.07 5.96
CA ARG A 226 -32.32 26.13 6.10
C ARG A 226 -32.28 24.97 5.08
N ALA A 227 -32.66 23.77 5.51
CA ALA A 227 -32.66 22.55 4.69
C ALA A 227 -33.72 22.60 3.58
N GLY A 228 -33.29 22.92 2.35
CA GLY A 228 -34.03 22.67 1.11
C GLY A 228 -33.53 21.40 0.43
N ARG A 229 -34.43 20.48 0.06
CA ARG A 229 -34.12 19.32 -0.79
C ARG A 229 -33.80 19.80 -2.21
N PHE A 230 -32.54 20.08 -2.48
CA PHE A 230 -32.05 20.34 -3.84
C PHE A 230 -31.74 19.04 -4.56
N ALA A 231 -32.27 18.88 -5.77
CA ALA A 231 -31.84 17.87 -6.73
C ALA A 231 -30.30 17.96 -6.91
N PRO A 232 -29.58 16.82 -7.02
CA PRO A 232 -28.14 16.85 -7.14
C PRO A 232 -27.73 17.49 -8.47
N GLY A 233 -27.08 18.66 -8.42
CA GLY A 233 -26.52 19.30 -9.62
C GLY A 233 -25.50 18.40 -10.34
N PRO A 234 -25.18 18.67 -11.63
CA PRO A 234 -24.38 17.79 -12.49
C PRO A 234 -23.01 17.39 -11.90
N GLY A 235 -22.38 18.26 -11.10
CA GLY A 235 -21.12 17.96 -10.41
C GLY A 235 -21.22 16.87 -9.32
N ARG A 236 -22.41 16.63 -8.73
CA ARG A 236 -22.64 15.54 -7.77
C ARG A 236 -22.72 14.18 -8.45
N GLY A 237 -23.17 14.12 -9.71
CA GLY A 237 -23.20 12.89 -10.52
C GLY A 237 -21.79 12.42 -10.88
N LEU A 238 -20.93 13.33 -11.35
CA LEU A 238 -19.54 13.02 -11.68
C LEU A 238 -18.75 12.53 -10.46
N ALA A 239 -18.88 13.21 -9.31
CA ALA A 239 -18.20 12.80 -8.07
C ALA A 239 -18.67 11.44 -7.55
N ALA A 240 -19.95 11.09 -7.76
CA ALA A 240 -20.51 9.80 -7.36
C ALA A 240 -20.03 8.63 -8.24
N ALA A 241 -19.63 8.91 -9.48
CA ALA A 241 -19.10 7.89 -10.41
C ALA A 241 -17.63 7.54 -10.16
N VAL A 242 -16.85 8.42 -9.51
CA VAL A 242 -15.39 8.25 -9.31
C VAL A 242 -14.99 6.91 -8.70
N PRO A 243 -15.60 6.41 -7.60
CA PRO A 243 -15.22 5.13 -7.02
C PRO A 243 -15.39 3.97 -8.01
N GLY A 244 -16.50 3.94 -8.73
CA GLY A 244 -16.79 2.92 -9.74
C GLY A 244 -15.80 2.96 -10.91
N VAL A 245 -15.44 4.16 -11.39
CA VAL A 245 -14.45 4.33 -12.47
C VAL A 245 -13.07 3.85 -12.03
N LEU A 246 -12.61 4.21 -10.83
CA LEU A 246 -11.31 3.79 -10.32
C LEU A 246 -11.25 2.29 -10.02
N ALA A 247 -12.33 1.71 -9.50
CA ALA A 247 -12.48 0.28 -9.30
C ALA A 247 -12.49 -0.50 -10.63
N ALA A 248 -13.17 0.04 -11.65
CA ALA A 248 -13.17 -0.52 -13.00
C ALA A 248 -11.77 -0.45 -13.63
N TRP A 249 -11.03 0.64 -13.42
CA TRP A 249 -9.64 0.74 -13.87
C TRP A 249 -8.75 -0.34 -13.22
N TYR A 250 -8.87 -0.52 -11.91
CA TYR A 250 -8.20 -1.60 -11.19
C TYR A 250 -8.54 -2.98 -11.78
N ALA A 251 -9.83 -3.29 -11.95
CA ALA A 251 -10.30 -4.57 -12.48
C ALA A 251 -9.84 -4.81 -13.94
N ALA A 252 -9.90 -3.78 -14.79
CA ALA A 252 -9.44 -3.87 -16.17
C ALA A 252 -7.93 -4.11 -16.28
N GLY A 253 -7.13 -3.57 -15.34
CA GLY A 253 -5.70 -3.82 -15.28
C GLY A 253 -5.35 -5.22 -14.76
N TYR A 254 -5.69 -5.48 -13.49
CA TYR A 254 -5.27 -6.70 -12.80
C TYR A 254 -6.13 -7.92 -13.20
N GLY A 255 -7.45 -7.76 -13.26
CA GLY A 255 -8.37 -8.83 -13.64
C GLY A 255 -8.14 -9.33 -15.07
N ALA A 256 -7.88 -8.44 -16.03
CA ALA A 256 -7.53 -8.86 -17.40
C ALA A 256 -6.18 -9.60 -17.47
N ALA A 257 -5.22 -9.27 -16.59
CA ALA A 257 -3.98 -10.02 -16.49
C ALA A 257 -4.21 -11.41 -15.89
N GLN A 258 -5.01 -11.52 -14.83
CA GLN A 258 -5.39 -12.80 -14.22
C GLN A 258 -6.21 -13.69 -15.17
N ALA A 259 -7.12 -13.12 -15.95
CA ALA A 259 -7.89 -13.86 -16.97
C ALA A 259 -6.97 -14.50 -18.02
N ARG A 260 -5.91 -13.80 -18.44
CA ARG A 260 -4.88 -14.36 -19.34
C ARG A 260 -4.11 -15.52 -18.71
N VAL A 261 -3.83 -15.45 -17.40
CA VAL A 261 -3.21 -16.56 -16.65
C VAL A 261 -4.19 -17.73 -16.51
N ALA A 262 -5.47 -17.48 -16.26
CA ALA A 262 -6.47 -18.54 -16.15
C ALA A 262 -6.65 -19.33 -17.46
N ALA A 263 -6.56 -18.64 -18.61
CA ALA A 263 -6.58 -19.28 -19.92
C ALA A 263 -5.30 -20.09 -20.19
N ASP A 264 -4.13 -19.55 -19.85
CA ASP A 264 -2.83 -20.17 -20.09
C ASP A 264 -1.83 -19.79 -18.97
N PRO A 265 -1.60 -20.67 -17.98
CA PRO A 265 -0.96 -20.32 -16.72
C PRO A 265 0.58 -20.45 -16.75
N THR A 266 1.22 -19.85 -17.75
CA THR A 266 2.69 -19.82 -17.83
C THR A 266 3.32 -18.89 -16.81
N ALA A 267 4.53 -19.21 -16.36
CA ALA A 267 5.32 -18.41 -15.41
C ALA A 267 5.45 -16.92 -15.85
N ALA A 268 5.66 -16.67 -17.15
CA ALA A 268 5.75 -15.31 -17.69
C ALA A 268 4.44 -14.53 -17.54
N LYS A 269 3.29 -15.16 -17.80
CA LYS A 269 1.97 -14.54 -17.61
C LYS A 269 1.65 -14.31 -16.14
N VAL A 270 2.06 -15.24 -15.27
CA VAL A 270 1.95 -15.08 -13.80
C VAL A 270 2.72 -13.85 -13.35
N ARG A 271 4.01 -13.70 -13.73
CA ARG A 271 4.83 -12.52 -13.41
C ARG A 271 4.20 -11.21 -13.91
N ALA A 272 3.68 -11.21 -15.13
CA ALA A 272 2.98 -10.05 -15.69
C ALA A 272 1.71 -9.70 -14.89
N ALA A 273 0.96 -10.70 -14.44
CA ALA A 273 -0.23 -10.51 -13.61
C ALA A 273 0.11 -9.99 -12.21
N VAL A 274 1.18 -10.48 -11.58
CA VAL A 274 1.63 -9.97 -10.28
C VAL A 274 2.09 -8.52 -10.40
N GLY A 275 2.86 -8.18 -11.45
CA GLY A 275 3.23 -6.79 -11.75
C GLY A 275 2.00 -5.88 -11.98
N ALA A 276 0.97 -6.38 -12.66
CA ALA A 276 -0.30 -5.67 -12.82
C ALA A 276 -1.04 -5.48 -11.48
N GLY A 277 -0.98 -6.48 -10.58
CA GLY A 277 -1.52 -6.41 -9.23
C GLY A 277 -0.83 -5.33 -8.40
N ILE A 278 0.51 -5.35 -8.34
CA ILE A 278 1.32 -4.36 -7.62
C ILE A 278 1.04 -2.94 -8.11
N THR A 279 0.98 -2.73 -9.43
CA THR A 279 0.70 -1.41 -10.03
C THR A 279 -0.77 -1.03 -10.04
N GLY A 280 -1.67 -1.97 -9.70
CA GLY A 280 -3.11 -1.77 -9.57
C GLY A 280 -3.55 -1.25 -8.19
N LEU A 281 -2.67 -1.31 -7.19
CA LEU A 281 -2.98 -0.86 -5.83
C LEU A 281 -3.36 0.63 -5.74
N PRO A 282 -2.68 1.59 -6.42
CA PRO A 282 -3.06 3.00 -6.30
C PRO A 282 -4.48 3.30 -6.83
N PRO A 283 -4.93 2.79 -7.99
CA PRO A 283 -6.34 2.90 -8.41
C PRO A 283 -7.33 2.29 -7.40
N LEU A 284 -7.00 1.13 -6.80
CA LEU A 284 -7.83 0.51 -5.77
C LEU A 284 -7.96 1.38 -4.51
N GLN A 285 -6.84 1.91 -4.02
CA GLN A 285 -6.83 2.85 -2.90
C GLN A 285 -7.56 4.15 -3.23
N GLY A 286 -7.43 4.62 -4.48
CA GLY A 286 -8.17 5.76 -4.99
C GLY A 286 -9.68 5.55 -4.97
N ALA A 287 -10.14 4.36 -5.37
CA ALA A 287 -11.55 3.98 -5.30
C ALA A 287 -12.06 3.98 -3.85
N LEU A 288 -11.30 3.40 -2.92
CA LEU A 288 -11.63 3.40 -1.47
C LEU A 288 -11.65 4.81 -0.86
N ALA A 289 -10.71 5.68 -1.23
CA ALA A 289 -10.72 7.07 -0.80
C ALA A 289 -11.94 7.84 -1.33
N ALA A 290 -12.29 7.61 -2.60
CA ALA A 290 -13.44 8.21 -3.24
C ALA A 290 -14.75 7.71 -2.61
N SER A 291 -14.88 6.41 -2.33
CA SER A 291 -16.07 5.83 -1.69
C SER A 291 -16.23 6.28 -0.25
N ALA A 292 -15.13 6.61 0.44
CA ALA A 292 -15.11 7.27 1.75
C ALA A 292 -15.43 8.79 1.70
N GLY A 293 -15.71 9.34 0.52
CA GLY A 293 -16.15 10.73 0.35
C GLY A 293 -15.05 11.73 -0.02
N ALA A 294 -13.87 11.27 -0.44
CA ALA A 294 -12.78 12.13 -0.91
C ALA A 294 -12.38 11.83 -2.37
N PRO A 295 -13.27 12.08 -3.36
CA PRO A 295 -13.02 11.73 -4.76
C PRO A 295 -11.78 12.41 -5.36
N ALA A 296 -11.49 13.67 -5.00
CA ALA A 296 -10.29 14.36 -5.48
C ALA A 296 -8.99 13.73 -4.97
N ALA A 297 -8.94 13.37 -3.68
CA ALA A 297 -7.82 12.63 -3.11
C ALA A 297 -7.70 11.23 -3.76
N GLY A 298 -8.84 10.57 -4.02
CA GLY A 298 -8.86 9.28 -4.70
C GLY A 298 -8.27 9.32 -6.11
N VAL A 299 -8.63 10.33 -6.91
CA VAL A 299 -8.02 10.54 -8.24
C VAL A 299 -6.52 10.84 -8.11
N ALA A 300 -6.12 11.67 -7.15
CA ALA A 300 -4.71 11.99 -6.93
C ALA A 300 -3.87 10.74 -6.58
N VAL A 301 -4.37 9.86 -5.71
CA VAL A 301 -3.71 8.58 -5.38
C VAL A 301 -3.66 7.67 -6.61
N ALA A 302 -4.76 7.56 -7.36
CA ALA A 302 -4.79 6.72 -8.56
C ALA A 302 -3.81 7.19 -9.65
N ALA A 303 -3.58 8.50 -9.76
CA ALA A 303 -2.63 9.09 -10.70
C ALA A 303 -1.16 8.71 -10.41
N ILE A 304 -0.84 8.17 -9.24
CA ILE A 304 0.49 7.63 -8.92
C ILE A 304 0.81 6.41 -9.78
N ALA A 305 -0.18 5.57 -10.14
CA ALA A 305 0.08 4.35 -10.91
C ALA A 305 0.74 4.55 -12.29
N PRO A 306 0.27 5.45 -13.17
CA PRO A 306 0.97 5.71 -14.43
C PRO A 306 2.36 6.33 -14.21
N LEU A 307 2.55 7.14 -13.16
CA LEU A 307 3.86 7.71 -12.82
C LEU A 307 4.84 6.61 -12.38
N ALA A 308 4.42 5.72 -11.48
CA ALA A 308 5.19 4.58 -11.03
C ALA A 308 5.60 3.68 -12.21
N ARG A 309 4.68 3.42 -13.16
CA ARG A 309 4.99 2.67 -14.39
C ARG A 309 6.02 3.37 -15.28
N ARG A 310 5.97 4.69 -15.38
CA ARG A 310 6.97 5.46 -16.16
C ARG A 310 8.34 5.42 -15.51
N LEU A 311 8.40 5.61 -14.19
CA LEU A 311 9.66 5.57 -13.43
C LEU A 311 10.29 4.17 -13.45
N ALA A 312 9.49 3.11 -13.32
CA ALA A 312 10.00 1.74 -13.41
C ALA A 312 10.70 1.45 -14.76
N ARG A 313 10.19 2.01 -15.87
CA ARG A 313 10.82 1.87 -17.19
C ARG A 313 12.15 2.63 -17.34
N LEU A 314 12.41 3.63 -16.48
CA LEU A 314 13.66 4.39 -16.48
C LEU A 314 14.76 3.68 -15.68
N VAL A 315 14.37 2.83 -14.74
CA VAL A 315 15.31 2.09 -13.87
C VAL A 315 15.56 0.67 -14.38
N SER A 316 14.60 0.09 -15.11
CA SER A 316 14.78 -1.17 -15.83
C SER A 316 15.10 -0.88 -17.30
N PRO A 317 16.38 -0.89 -17.74
CA PRO A 317 16.64 -1.08 -19.15
C PRO A 317 16.09 -2.46 -19.51
N THR A 318 15.52 -2.62 -20.69
CA THR A 318 15.33 -3.92 -21.34
C THR A 318 16.65 -4.60 -21.60
#